data_AF-A0A0K1W113-F1
#
_entry.id   AF-A0A0K1W113-F1
#
_cell.length_a   1.000
_cell.length_b   1.000
_cell.length_c   1.000
_cell.angle_alpha   90.00
_cell.angle_beta   90.00
_cell.angle_gamma   90.00
#
_symmetry.space_group_name_H-M   'P 1'
#
loop_
_entity.id
_entity.type
_entity.pdbx_description
1 polymer ?
#
loop_
_entity_poly.entity_id
_entity_poly.type
_entity_poly.pdbx_seq_one_letter_code
_entity_poly.pdbx_strand_id
1 'polypeptide(L)'
;MNSTILVAALGLLSLFIFMFYTSGLIFSEFFKLKIKNSFTAIAMGFFSYFTYISILTFPLQLISVLPYVFFIYFIMAINILYLLFCFIFIRFWLDTSFLKLELLFFLVVVIIFVGLNYYLYNAPADKNFLRHKSTLSILDWLKDNPVSFFSNSTLFNFLEFKAFQGWFTFQLSLIIILGLNAYEYEMFLKPFLFVLDGFLTAAIFFTIVDSFSTVTYKKSKFSIYIMCLLLTVGSRFLTKVVDYDFWNGEVTFANLIIYSTVLIIRYTSFNNRERFLPLFIGLIMGGYTSFSWTNSYHVLFLLYAFLFIIQKKYKANFTKDILKLAIFPITNIAFYNLVSELYLQFAIFMAFIIFLIILASIMSKKYSVTHKFELFVEEKSLFTILFVPVWFLTFSIALILSINKGFMNQEDNDLNFLYVWTSFIINFKIRYWTTVVLSLLTIIGSVVWVVFRKKIKSNILINLIDLLLICYLTFYNPVVVKLLSLIYPKVTALRGIVMICLFTVLMNSTPIYIVNKIEELKNKKDSIIVIKKYSRITF
;
A
#
# COMPACT_ATOMS: atom_id res chain seq x y z
N MET A 1 -9.05 -6.21 37.09
CA MET A 1 -8.81 -5.15 36.09
C MET A 1 -8.11 -5.67 34.84
N ASN A 2 -7.02 -6.44 34.92
CA ASN A 2 -6.32 -6.89 33.69
C ASN A 2 -7.14 -7.84 32.80
N SER A 3 -7.93 -8.75 33.39
CA SER A 3 -8.80 -9.66 32.62
C SER A 3 -9.96 -8.94 31.93
N THR A 4 -10.53 -7.90 32.55
CA THR A 4 -11.67 -7.14 31.99
C THR A 4 -11.26 -6.29 30.79
N ILE A 5 -10.07 -5.68 30.82
CA ILE A 5 -9.53 -4.89 29.70
C ILE A 5 -9.22 -5.80 28.50
N LEU A 6 -8.66 -6.98 28.74
CA LEU A 6 -8.37 -7.95 27.68
C LEU A 6 -9.64 -8.48 27.02
N VAL A 7 -10.67 -8.80 27.81
CA VAL A 7 -11.98 -9.19 27.28
C VAL A 7 -12.60 -8.06 26.45
N ALA A 8 -12.51 -6.82 26.92
CA ALA A 8 -12.99 -5.65 26.16
C ALA A 8 -12.23 -5.46 24.83
N ALA A 9 -10.90 -5.65 24.82
CA ALA A 9 -10.08 -5.61 23.61
C ALA A 9 -10.53 -6.65 22.58
N LEU A 10 -10.72 -7.91 23.01
CA LEU A 10 -11.17 -8.99 22.13
C LEU A 10 -12.62 -8.78 21.64
N GLY A 11 -13.50 -8.28 22.51
CA GLY A 11 -14.89 -7.95 22.17
C GLY A 11 -14.98 -6.87 21.09
N LEU A 12 -14.33 -5.72 21.29
CA LEU A 12 -14.28 -4.66 20.29
C LEU A 12 -13.61 -5.13 18.99
N LEU A 13 -12.53 -5.89 19.08
CA LEU A 13 -11.85 -6.44 17.92
C LEU A 13 -12.78 -7.33 17.06
N SER A 14 -13.60 -8.18 17.70
CA SER A 14 -14.57 -8.99 16.97
C SER A 14 -15.60 -8.15 16.20
N LEU A 15 -16.07 -7.05 16.81
CA LEU A 15 -17.00 -6.10 16.17
C LEU A 15 -16.34 -5.41 14.97
N PHE A 16 -15.10 -4.94 15.11
CA PHE A 16 -14.38 -4.28 14.02
C PHE A 16 -14.03 -5.24 12.88
N ILE A 17 -13.62 -6.48 13.18
CA ILE A 17 -13.39 -7.50 12.13
C ILE A 17 -14.69 -7.81 11.38
N PHE A 18 -15.81 -7.93 12.09
CA PHE A 18 -17.12 -8.11 11.46
C PHE A 18 -17.49 -6.91 10.57
N MET A 19 -17.25 -5.69 11.03
CA MET A 19 -17.45 -4.46 10.27
C MET A 19 -16.58 -4.43 9.00
N PHE A 20 -15.30 -4.80 9.09
CA PHE A 20 -14.40 -4.85 7.94
C PHE A 20 -14.78 -5.97 6.96
N TYR A 21 -15.20 -7.12 7.45
CA TYR A 21 -15.68 -8.21 6.60
C TYR A 21 -16.91 -7.81 5.78
N THR A 22 -17.95 -7.33 6.45
CA THR A 22 -19.22 -6.95 5.82
C THR A 22 -19.06 -5.77 4.86
N SER A 23 -18.33 -4.73 5.26
CA SER A 23 -18.00 -3.61 4.36
C SER A 23 -17.23 -4.05 3.12
N GLY A 24 -16.28 -4.97 3.27
CA GLY A 24 -15.56 -5.54 2.14
C GLY A 24 -16.47 -6.27 1.14
N LEU A 25 -17.45 -7.03 1.63
CA LEU A 25 -18.43 -7.71 0.77
C LEU A 25 -19.29 -6.70 0.00
N ILE A 26 -19.76 -5.65 0.69
CA ILE A 26 -20.51 -4.54 0.07
C ILE A 26 -19.70 -3.91 -1.06
N PHE A 27 -18.43 -3.58 -0.82
CA PHE A 27 -17.57 -2.99 -1.85
C PHE A 27 -17.28 -3.96 -3.00
N SER A 28 -17.09 -5.24 -2.70
CA SER A 28 -16.88 -6.26 -3.73
C SER A 28 -18.09 -6.35 -4.67
N GLU A 29 -19.31 -6.31 -4.13
CA GLU A 29 -20.54 -6.30 -4.93
C GLU A 29 -20.73 -4.98 -5.70
N PHE A 30 -20.57 -3.84 -5.02
CA PHE A 30 -20.73 -2.52 -5.62
C PHE A 30 -19.81 -2.32 -6.83
N PHE A 31 -18.55 -2.74 -6.71
CA PHE A 31 -17.57 -2.68 -7.79
C PHE A 31 -17.58 -3.91 -8.72
N LYS A 32 -18.46 -4.89 -8.47
CA LYS A 32 -18.59 -6.16 -9.22
C LYS A 32 -17.26 -6.90 -9.38
N LEU A 33 -16.50 -6.96 -8.29
CA LEU A 33 -15.18 -7.59 -8.24
C LEU A 33 -15.31 -9.11 -8.22
N LYS A 34 -14.55 -9.80 -9.08
CA LYS A 34 -14.60 -11.27 -9.17
C LYS A 34 -13.71 -11.93 -8.11
N ILE A 35 -13.91 -11.60 -6.84
CA ILE A 35 -13.14 -12.23 -5.76
C ILE A 35 -13.91 -13.46 -5.27
N LYS A 36 -13.26 -14.63 -5.30
CA LYS A 36 -13.89 -15.91 -4.94
C LYS A 36 -13.85 -16.21 -3.44
N ASN A 37 -12.88 -15.62 -2.72
CA ASN A 37 -12.64 -15.92 -1.32
C ASN A 37 -13.17 -14.77 -0.44
N SER A 38 -14.16 -15.07 0.40
CA SER A 38 -14.82 -14.07 1.24
C SER A 38 -13.89 -13.45 2.29
N PHE A 39 -12.84 -14.13 2.74
CA PHE A 39 -11.92 -13.59 3.75
C PHE A 39 -11.02 -12.46 3.24
N THR A 40 -10.85 -12.35 1.92
CA THR A 40 -10.18 -11.20 1.30
C THR A 40 -10.97 -9.90 1.47
N ALA A 41 -12.28 -10.01 1.75
CA ALA A 41 -13.14 -8.86 2.01
C ALA A 41 -12.67 -8.08 3.25
N ILE A 42 -12.06 -8.73 4.25
CA ILE A 42 -11.55 -8.05 5.45
C ILE A 42 -10.54 -6.96 5.07
N ALA A 43 -9.58 -7.26 4.19
CA ALA A 43 -8.60 -6.26 3.74
C ALA A 43 -9.26 -5.15 2.91
N MET A 44 -10.23 -5.51 2.05
CA MET A 44 -11.00 -4.55 1.26
C MET A 44 -11.79 -3.57 2.14
N GLY A 45 -12.52 -4.08 3.12
CA GLY A 45 -13.31 -3.28 4.05
C GLY A 45 -12.44 -2.45 4.97
N PHE A 46 -11.33 -3.00 5.47
CA PHE A 46 -10.36 -2.26 6.28
C PHE A 46 -9.81 -1.04 5.55
N PHE A 47 -9.25 -1.21 4.34
CA PHE A 47 -8.65 -0.08 3.61
C PHE A 47 -9.68 0.91 3.09
N SER A 48 -10.85 0.44 2.64
CA SER A 48 -11.93 1.34 2.24
C SER A 48 -12.44 2.15 3.43
N TYR A 49 -12.66 1.54 4.59
CA TYR A 49 -13.07 2.22 5.82
C TYR A 49 -12.15 3.40 6.16
N PHE A 50 -10.83 3.17 6.20
CA PHE A 50 -9.86 4.25 6.45
C PHE A 50 -9.81 5.29 5.34
N THR A 51 -10.02 4.92 4.07
CA THR A 51 -10.22 5.92 3.01
C THR A 51 -11.43 6.80 3.28
N TYR A 52 -12.57 6.23 3.70
CA TYR A 52 -13.77 7.01 4.00
C TYR A 52 -13.59 7.92 5.21
N ILE A 53 -12.90 7.46 6.26
CA ILE A 53 -12.50 8.35 7.37
C ILE A 53 -11.70 9.53 6.83
N SER A 54 -10.66 9.27 6.03
CA SER A 54 -9.85 10.34 5.42
C SER A 54 -10.74 11.32 4.66
N ILE A 55 -11.57 10.84 3.73
CA ILE A 55 -12.45 11.69 2.90
C ILE A 55 -13.42 12.52 3.74
N LEU A 56 -14.07 11.92 4.73
CA LEU A 56 -15.07 12.60 5.57
C LEU A 56 -14.45 13.59 6.55
N THR A 57 -13.22 13.35 6.99
CA THR A 57 -12.53 14.21 7.95
C THR A 57 -11.79 15.37 7.27
N PHE A 58 -11.45 15.26 5.98
CA PHE A 58 -10.73 16.33 5.27
C PHE A 58 -11.43 17.68 5.26
N PRO A 59 -12.72 17.82 4.93
CA PRO A 59 -13.38 19.13 4.95
C PRO A 59 -13.41 19.74 6.36
N LEU A 60 -13.57 18.88 7.37
CA LEU A 60 -13.60 19.29 8.78
C LEU A 60 -12.22 19.81 9.22
N GLN A 61 -11.14 19.25 8.69
CA GLN A 61 -9.79 19.75 8.97
C GLN A 61 -9.56 21.17 8.46
N LEU A 62 -10.33 21.68 7.48
CA LEU A 62 -10.15 23.06 7.00
C LEU A 62 -10.76 24.10 7.96
N ILE A 63 -11.58 23.68 8.92
CA ILE A 63 -12.17 24.57 9.91
C ILE A 63 -11.17 24.73 11.05
N SER A 64 -10.43 25.84 11.02
CA SER A 64 -9.28 26.08 11.89
C SER A 64 -9.60 26.01 13.39
N VAL A 65 -10.81 26.35 13.79
CA VAL A 65 -11.23 26.46 15.20
C VAL A 65 -11.68 25.12 15.79
N LEU A 66 -11.82 24.06 14.97
CA LEU A 66 -12.30 22.77 15.48
C LEU A 66 -11.25 22.11 16.41
N PRO A 67 -11.63 21.75 17.66
CA PRO A 67 -10.72 21.07 18.56
C PRO A 67 -10.54 19.61 18.16
N TYR A 68 -9.38 19.03 18.47
CA TYR A 68 -9.06 17.63 18.12
C TYR A 68 -10.12 16.61 18.60
N VAL A 69 -10.69 16.90 19.75
CA VAL A 69 -11.77 16.17 20.43
C VAL A 69 -12.98 15.96 19.53
N PHE A 70 -13.33 16.98 18.75
CA PHE A 70 -14.43 16.89 17.80
C PHE A 70 -14.18 15.77 16.79
N PHE A 71 -12.94 15.63 16.30
CA PHE A 71 -12.59 14.60 15.35
C PHE A 71 -12.63 13.19 15.96
N ILE A 72 -12.28 13.05 17.25
CA ILE A 72 -12.40 11.79 17.98
C ILE A 72 -13.87 11.38 18.06
N TYR A 73 -14.75 12.28 18.52
CA TYR A 73 -16.18 12.01 18.62
C TYR A 73 -16.84 11.79 17.27
N PHE A 74 -16.35 12.49 16.23
CA PHE A 74 -16.82 12.29 14.86
C PHE A 74 -16.49 10.90 14.33
N ILE A 75 -15.26 10.40 14.52
CA ILE A 75 -14.93 9.00 14.18
C ILE A 75 -15.75 8.02 15.01
N MET A 76 -15.92 8.28 16.31
CA MET A 76 -16.74 7.43 17.17
C MET A 76 -18.18 7.34 16.65
N ALA A 77 -18.78 8.46 16.25
CA ALA A 77 -20.11 8.49 15.66
C ALA A 77 -20.15 7.71 14.33
N ILE A 78 -19.16 7.88 13.46
CA ILE A 78 -19.03 7.11 12.21
C ILE A 78 -18.94 5.61 12.52
N ASN A 79 -18.09 5.20 13.47
CA ASN A 79 -17.94 3.80 13.90
C ASN A 79 -19.28 3.19 14.32
N ILE A 80 -20.02 3.89 15.19
CA ILE A 80 -21.32 3.42 15.69
C ILE A 80 -22.32 3.31 14.55
N LEU A 81 -22.46 4.35 13.73
CA LEU A 81 -23.37 4.33 12.58
C LEU A 81 -23.02 3.22 11.58
N TYR A 82 -21.73 3.00 11.34
CA TYR A 82 -21.26 1.98 10.41
C TYR A 82 -21.50 0.57 10.94
N LEU A 83 -21.24 0.33 12.24
CA LEU A 83 -21.59 -0.92 12.91
C LEU A 83 -23.09 -1.20 12.86
N LEU A 84 -23.93 -0.21 13.18
CA LEU A 84 -25.38 -0.34 13.10
C LEU A 84 -25.84 -0.71 11.69
N PHE A 85 -25.27 -0.05 10.67
CA PHE A 85 -25.54 -0.41 9.27
C PHE A 85 -25.15 -1.87 8.98
N CYS A 86 -23.95 -2.31 9.38
CA CYS A 86 -23.51 -3.70 9.21
C CYS A 86 -24.45 -4.71 9.89
N PHE A 87 -24.96 -4.39 11.09
CA PHE A 87 -25.91 -5.25 11.82
C PHE A 87 -27.30 -5.27 11.19
N ILE A 88 -27.86 -4.13 10.79
CA ILE A 88 -29.20 -4.06 10.17
C ILE A 88 -29.25 -4.89 8.89
N PHE A 89 -28.17 -4.86 8.10
CA PHE A 89 -28.11 -5.55 6.81
C PHE A 89 -27.39 -6.91 6.90
N ILE A 90 -27.16 -7.45 8.10
CA ILE A 90 -26.39 -8.69 8.33
C ILE A 90 -26.91 -9.88 7.50
N ARG A 91 -28.22 -9.97 7.29
CA ARG A 91 -28.87 -11.03 6.50
C ARG A 91 -28.47 -11.01 5.02
N PHE A 92 -28.08 -9.85 4.50
CA PHE A 92 -27.65 -9.70 3.11
C PHE A 92 -26.15 -9.96 2.95
N TRP A 93 -25.36 -9.73 4.01
CA TRP A 93 -23.90 -9.80 3.93
C TRP A 93 -23.32 -11.13 4.42
N LEU A 94 -23.96 -11.80 5.37
CA LEU A 94 -23.53 -13.11 5.82
C LEU A 94 -23.96 -14.17 4.81
N ASP A 95 -23.03 -14.54 3.93
CA ASP A 95 -23.19 -15.74 3.14
C ASP A 95 -23.17 -16.96 4.08
N THR A 96 -24.16 -17.84 3.95
CA THR A 96 -24.27 -19.12 4.68
C THR A 96 -23.05 -20.03 4.50
N SER A 97 -22.16 -19.67 3.57
CA SER A 97 -20.85 -20.28 3.34
C SER A 97 -19.77 -19.93 4.38
N PHE A 98 -20.03 -19.06 5.35
CA PHE A 98 -19.06 -18.64 6.38
C PHE A 98 -18.46 -19.81 7.17
N LEU A 99 -19.20 -20.90 7.40
CA LEU A 99 -18.77 -22.09 8.16
C LEU A 99 -18.13 -23.20 7.30
N LYS A 100 -17.44 -22.85 6.20
CA LYS A 100 -16.73 -23.82 5.35
C LYS A 100 -15.34 -24.15 5.90
N LEU A 101 -14.74 -25.25 5.41
CA LEU A 101 -13.36 -25.66 5.70
C LEU A 101 -12.33 -24.55 5.40
N GLU A 102 -12.68 -23.63 4.49
CA GLU A 102 -11.92 -22.42 4.18
C GLU A 102 -11.78 -21.47 5.38
N LEU A 103 -12.80 -21.37 6.25
CA LEU A 103 -12.73 -20.61 7.51
C LEU A 103 -11.70 -21.20 8.46
N LEU A 104 -11.70 -22.53 8.62
CA LEU A 104 -10.76 -23.20 9.51
C LEU A 104 -9.32 -23.00 9.03
N PHE A 105 -9.09 -23.10 7.72
CA PHE A 105 -7.79 -22.80 7.13
C PHE A 105 -7.40 -21.32 7.32
N PHE A 106 -8.34 -20.39 7.11
CA PHE A 106 -8.11 -18.97 7.38
C PHE A 106 -7.73 -18.70 8.84
N LEU A 107 -8.47 -19.28 9.80
CA LEU A 107 -8.20 -19.13 11.23
C LEU A 107 -6.82 -19.69 11.63
N VAL A 108 -6.40 -20.82 11.05
CA VAL A 108 -5.04 -21.35 11.28
C VAL A 108 -3.97 -20.34 10.83
N VAL A 109 -4.14 -19.76 9.64
CA VAL A 109 -3.22 -18.74 9.13
C VAL A 109 -3.23 -17.49 10.01
N VAL A 110 -4.41 -17.06 10.48
CA VAL A 110 -4.55 -15.96 11.44
C VAL A 110 -3.79 -16.26 12.73
N ILE A 111 -3.97 -17.43 13.34
CA ILE A 111 -3.27 -17.82 14.57
C ILE A 111 -1.76 -17.74 14.41
N ILE A 112 -1.22 -18.17 13.27
CA ILE A 112 0.21 -18.08 12.96
C ILE A 112 0.67 -16.61 12.93
N PHE A 113 -0.05 -15.74 12.23
CA PHE A 113 0.31 -14.32 12.16
C PHE A 113 0.11 -13.58 13.49
N VAL A 114 -0.93 -13.93 14.26
CA VAL A 114 -1.17 -13.39 15.60
C VAL A 114 -0.04 -13.81 16.55
N GLY A 115 0.36 -15.08 16.55
CA GLY A 115 1.49 -15.55 17.36
C GLY A 115 2.82 -14.89 16.97
N LEU A 116 3.04 -14.69 15.67
CA LEU A 116 4.20 -13.95 15.17
C LEU A 116 4.18 -12.49 15.61
N ASN A 117 3.05 -11.80 15.44
CA ASN A 117 2.91 -10.41 15.84
C ASN A 117 3.05 -10.26 17.36
N TYR A 118 2.51 -11.18 18.16
CA TYR A 118 2.71 -11.21 19.61
C TYR A 118 4.21 -11.24 19.97
N TYR A 119 5.02 -12.04 19.27
CA TYR A 119 6.47 -12.07 19.48
C TYR A 119 7.16 -10.77 19.03
N LEU A 120 6.71 -10.17 17.92
CA LEU A 120 7.26 -8.91 17.42
C LEU A 120 6.97 -7.73 18.37
N TYR A 121 5.73 -7.59 18.81
CA TYR A 121 5.25 -6.49 19.66
C TYR A 121 5.75 -6.55 21.12
N ASN A 122 6.23 -7.71 21.58
CA ASN A 122 6.74 -7.89 22.95
C ASN A 122 8.27 -8.06 23.01
N ALA A 123 8.97 -7.90 21.88
CA ALA A 123 10.42 -7.99 21.88
C ALA A 123 11.05 -6.78 22.59
N PRO A 124 12.13 -6.96 23.39
CA PRO A 124 12.79 -5.88 24.15
C PRO A 124 13.45 -4.78 23.27
N ALA A 125 13.47 -4.97 21.96
CA ALA A 125 13.89 -3.96 20.98
C ALA A 125 12.78 -2.94 20.63
N ASP A 126 11.51 -3.19 20.98
CA ASP A 126 10.39 -2.27 20.73
C ASP A 126 10.38 -1.12 21.76
N LYS A 127 11.35 -0.21 21.65
CA LYS A 127 11.42 1.02 22.46
C LYS A 127 10.37 2.07 22.04
N ASN A 128 9.52 1.78 21.05
CA ASN A 128 8.64 2.77 20.43
C ASN A 128 7.27 2.88 21.12
N PHE A 129 6.81 1.86 21.85
CA PHE A 129 5.51 1.93 22.52
C PHE A 129 5.43 3.04 23.57
N LEU A 130 6.50 3.29 24.33
CA LEU A 130 6.52 4.37 25.33
C LEU A 130 6.35 5.74 24.67
N ARG A 131 6.99 5.97 23.53
CA ARG A 131 6.85 7.21 22.74
C ARG A 131 5.43 7.34 22.20
N HIS A 132 4.88 6.27 21.64
CA HIS A 132 3.50 6.22 21.16
C HIS A 132 2.48 6.47 22.27
N LYS A 133 2.66 5.85 23.44
CA LYS A 133 1.84 6.06 24.62
C LYS A 133 1.88 7.52 25.08
N SER A 134 3.07 8.14 25.12
CA SER A 134 3.20 9.56 25.45
C SER A 134 2.44 10.43 24.44
N THR A 135 2.57 10.13 23.15
CA THR A 135 1.81 10.79 22.09
C THR A 135 0.30 10.68 22.29
N LEU A 136 -0.22 9.47 22.50
CA LEU A 136 -1.65 9.25 22.75
C LEU A 136 -2.12 9.95 24.03
N SER A 137 -1.32 9.94 25.09
CA SER A 137 -1.69 10.58 26.36
C SER A 137 -1.78 12.10 26.23
N ILE A 138 -0.89 12.72 25.45
CA ILE A 138 -0.95 14.15 25.14
C ILE A 138 -2.21 14.47 24.33
N LEU A 139 -2.54 13.64 23.33
CA LEU A 139 -3.72 13.82 22.49
C LEU A 139 -5.03 13.57 23.26
N ASP A 140 -5.04 12.65 24.23
CA ASP A 140 -6.18 12.43 25.12
C ASP A 140 -6.35 13.59 26.11
N TRP A 141 -5.25 14.16 26.64
CA TRP A 141 -5.32 15.36 27.48
C TRP A 141 -5.87 16.60 26.75
N LEU A 142 -5.67 16.68 25.43
CA LEU A 142 -6.29 17.71 24.57
C LEU A 142 -7.81 17.61 24.49
N LYS A 143 -8.42 16.50 24.94
CA LYS A 143 -9.86 16.36 25.11
C LYS A 143 -10.46 17.49 25.93
N ASP A 144 -9.77 17.87 27.00
CA ASP A 144 -10.27 18.84 27.97
C ASP A 144 -9.67 20.24 27.73
N ASN A 145 -8.78 20.38 26.75
CA ASN A 145 -8.05 21.61 26.43
C ASN A 145 -8.12 21.89 24.92
N PRO A 146 -9.12 22.64 24.44
CA PRO A 146 -9.31 22.88 23.02
C PRO A 146 -8.18 23.75 22.47
N VAL A 147 -7.36 23.18 21.60
CA VAL A 147 -6.31 23.91 20.86
C VAL A 147 -6.58 23.80 19.37
N SER A 148 -6.48 24.93 18.67
CA SER A 148 -6.59 24.99 17.21
C SER A 148 -5.30 24.51 16.57
N PHE A 149 -5.38 23.58 15.61
CA PHE A 149 -4.23 23.11 14.82
C PHE A 149 -3.66 24.17 13.85
N PHE A 150 -4.35 25.29 13.67
CA PHE A 150 -3.97 26.36 12.73
C PHE A 150 -3.59 27.66 13.45
N SER A 151 -3.67 27.70 14.78
CA SER A 151 -3.13 28.81 15.55
C SER A 151 -1.63 28.58 15.78
N ASN A 152 -0.78 29.43 15.19
CA ASN A 152 0.68 29.41 15.32
C ASN A 152 1.21 29.47 16.77
N SER A 153 0.36 29.76 17.75
CA SER A 153 0.71 29.76 19.16
C SER A 153 0.36 28.41 19.77
N THR A 154 1.34 27.53 19.99
CA THR A 154 1.43 26.60 21.13
C THR A 154 2.52 25.53 20.92
N LEU A 155 2.98 24.95 22.03
CA LEU A 155 3.87 23.80 22.22
C LEU A 155 3.78 22.66 21.17
N PHE A 156 2.70 22.57 20.39
CA PHE A 156 2.39 21.52 19.40
C PHE A 156 3.26 21.57 18.14
N ASN A 157 3.65 22.76 17.67
CA ASN A 157 4.63 22.88 16.59
C ASN A 157 6.02 22.36 17.04
N PHE A 158 6.33 22.49 18.33
CA PHE A 158 7.57 21.97 18.94
C PHE A 158 7.58 20.44 19.07
N LEU A 159 6.40 19.82 19.22
CA LEU A 159 6.22 18.36 19.27
C LEU A 159 6.02 17.73 17.87
N GLU A 160 6.06 18.52 16.79
CA GLU A 160 5.82 18.10 15.41
C GLU A 160 4.44 17.44 15.15
N PHE A 161 3.43 17.67 15.99
CA PHE A 161 2.08 17.16 15.77
C PHE A 161 1.44 17.83 14.55
N LYS A 162 1.59 17.22 13.37
CA LYS A 162 0.94 17.68 12.15
C LYS A 162 -0.31 16.86 11.85
N ALA A 163 -1.43 17.58 11.71
CA ALA A 163 -2.70 17.17 11.12
C ALA A 163 -3.38 15.92 11.72
N PHE A 164 -4.69 15.83 11.55
CA PHE A 164 -5.46 14.64 11.91
C PHE A 164 -4.97 13.43 11.09
N GLN A 165 -4.52 12.38 11.78
CA GLN A 165 -4.23 11.08 11.20
C GLN A 165 -5.33 10.11 11.65
N GLY A 166 -6.04 9.51 10.69
CA GLY A 166 -7.19 8.64 10.96
C GLY A 166 -6.85 7.45 11.86
N TRP A 167 -5.64 6.91 11.75
CA TRP A 167 -5.16 5.78 12.56
C TRP A 167 -5.01 6.13 14.05
N PHE A 168 -4.35 7.24 14.41
CA PHE A 168 -4.21 7.65 15.82
C PHE A 168 -5.57 8.00 16.41
N THR A 169 -6.37 8.73 15.65
CA THR A 169 -7.67 9.20 16.14
C THR A 169 -8.65 8.04 16.30
N PHE A 170 -8.54 7.01 15.47
CA PHE A 170 -9.22 5.73 15.67
C PHE A 170 -8.81 5.08 16.99
N GLN A 171 -7.52 4.94 17.28
CA GLN A 171 -7.04 4.36 18.55
C GLN A 171 -7.52 5.16 19.78
N LEU A 172 -7.47 6.49 19.71
CA LEU A 172 -7.96 7.37 20.77
C LEU A 172 -9.48 7.24 20.98
N SER A 173 -10.25 7.09 19.89
CA SER A 173 -11.69 6.85 20.02
C SER A 173 -11.99 5.58 20.82
N LEU A 174 -11.18 4.52 20.66
CA LEU A 174 -11.34 3.28 21.44
C LEU A 174 -10.98 3.46 22.91
N ILE A 175 -9.88 4.18 23.18
CA ILE A 175 -9.44 4.52 24.54
C ILE A 175 -10.55 5.29 25.28
N ILE A 176 -11.12 6.31 24.64
CA ILE A 176 -12.15 7.17 25.24
C ILE A 176 -13.47 6.42 25.46
N ILE A 177 -13.87 5.56 24.52
CA ILE A 177 -15.08 4.70 24.67
C ILE A 177 -14.98 3.83 25.91
N LEU A 178 -13.79 3.29 26.20
CA LEU A 178 -13.56 2.40 27.34
C LEU A 178 -13.19 3.15 28.63
N GLY A 179 -12.99 4.47 28.58
CA GLY A 179 -12.57 5.27 29.72
C GLY A 179 -11.23 4.83 30.31
N LEU A 180 -10.30 4.38 29.46
CA LEU A 180 -9.01 3.85 29.90
C LEU A 180 -8.08 4.98 30.34
N ASN A 181 -7.31 4.73 31.40
CA ASN A 181 -6.22 5.62 31.82
C ASN A 181 -4.94 5.35 31.03
N ALA A 182 -4.02 6.33 30.96
CA ALA A 182 -2.76 6.21 30.22
C ALA A 182 -1.91 4.98 30.62
N TYR A 183 -1.93 4.56 31.88
CA TYR A 183 -1.22 3.35 32.32
C TYR A 183 -1.83 2.05 31.77
N GLU A 184 -3.10 2.06 31.36
CA GLU A 184 -3.86 0.91 30.84
C GLU A 184 -3.79 0.80 29.31
N TYR A 185 -3.35 1.86 28.61
CA TYR A 185 -3.26 1.87 27.15
C TYR A 185 -2.48 0.69 26.60
N GLU A 186 -1.40 0.30 27.28
CA GLU A 186 -0.57 -0.84 26.89
C GLU A 186 -1.34 -2.16 26.91
N MET A 187 -2.10 -2.38 27.98
CA MET A 187 -2.86 -3.61 28.20
C MET A 187 -4.02 -3.76 27.23
N PHE A 188 -4.51 -2.67 26.66
CA PHE A 188 -5.58 -2.66 25.65
C PHE A 188 -5.04 -2.65 24.22
N LEU A 189 -4.19 -1.68 23.88
CA LEU A 189 -3.75 -1.45 22.49
C LEU A 189 -2.85 -2.54 21.97
N LYS A 190 -1.97 -3.13 22.79
CA LYS A 190 -1.14 -4.27 22.38
C LYS A 190 -2.00 -5.42 21.85
N PRO A 191 -2.88 -6.06 22.67
CA PRO A 191 -3.70 -7.18 22.21
C PRO A 191 -4.65 -6.80 21.08
N PHE A 192 -5.21 -5.61 21.10
CA PHE A 192 -6.08 -5.16 20.01
C PHE A 192 -5.31 -5.07 18.68
N LEU A 193 -4.17 -4.39 18.64
CA LEU A 193 -3.45 -4.13 17.39
C LEU A 193 -2.75 -5.36 16.82
N PHE A 194 -2.10 -6.19 17.64
CA PHE A 194 -1.39 -7.35 17.09
C PHE A 194 -2.35 -8.40 16.52
N VAL A 195 -3.55 -8.54 17.11
CA VAL A 195 -4.60 -9.43 16.58
C VAL A 195 -5.19 -8.84 15.30
N LEU A 196 -5.53 -7.55 15.29
CA LEU A 196 -6.07 -6.87 14.11
C LEU A 196 -5.10 -6.96 12.92
N ASP A 197 -3.81 -6.70 13.15
CA ASP A 197 -2.76 -6.81 12.14
C ASP A 197 -2.58 -8.27 11.66
N GLY A 198 -2.80 -9.25 12.53
CA GLY A 198 -2.81 -10.66 12.17
C GLY A 198 -3.94 -11.02 11.19
N PHE A 199 -5.15 -10.56 11.46
CA PHE A 199 -6.30 -10.72 10.55
C PHE A 199 -6.09 -9.99 9.21
N LEU A 200 -5.59 -8.76 9.25
CA LEU A 200 -5.30 -7.98 8.04
C LEU A 200 -4.23 -8.66 7.17
N THR A 201 -3.12 -9.10 7.79
CA THR A 201 -2.03 -9.78 7.10
C THR A 201 -2.49 -11.10 6.50
N ALA A 202 -3.30 -11.88 7.23
CA ALA A 202 -3.91 -13.10 6.70
C ALA A 202 -4.80 -12.80 5.47
N ALA A 203 -5.67 -11.79 5.55
CA ALA A 203 -6.54 -11.41 4.43
C ALA A 203 -5.75 -10.97 3.18
N ILE A 204 -4.66 -10.22 3.36
CA ILE A 204 -3.74 -9.85 2.28
C ILE A 204 -3.03 -11.08 1.70
N PHE A 205 -2.56 -11.99 2.55
CA PHE A 205 -1.94 -13.25 2.14
C PHE A 205 -2.87 -14.08 1.26
N PHE A 206 -4.13 -14.27 1.68
CA PHE A 206 -5.13 -14.96 0.84
C PHE A 206 -5.38 -14.22 -0.47
N THR A 207 -5.42 -12.88 -0.44
CA THR A 207 -5.56 -12.08 -1.66
C THR A 207 -4.41 -12.34 -2.62
N ILE A 208 -3.16 -12.42 -2.16
CA ILE A 208 -1.98 -12.73 -2.98
C ILE A 208 -2.13 -14.10 -3.65
N VAL A 209 -2.37 -15.15 -2.84
CA VAL A 209 -2.39 -16.52 -3.33
C VAL A 209 -3.56 -16.75 -4.29
N ASP A 210 -4.77 -16.31 -3.94
CA ASP A 210 -5.95 -16.48 -4.78
C ASP A 210 -5.93 -15.58 -6.02
N SER A 211 -5.27 -14.42 -5.97
CA SER A 211 -5.14 -13.55 -7.14
C SER A 211 -4.13 -14.07 -8.15
N PHE A 212 -3.07 -14.76 -7.73
CA PHE A 212 -1.98 -15.18 -8.64
C PHE A 212 -2.00 -16.66 -9.01
N SER A 213 -2.65 -17.52 -8.21
CA SER A 213 -2.72 -18.96 -8.48
C SER A 213 -3.74 -19.27 -9.58
N THR A 214 -3.31 -20.00 -10.62
CA THR A 214 -4.19 -20.57 -11.66
C THR A 214 -4.28 -22.09 -11.57
N VAL A 215 -3.71 -22.66 -10.51
CA VAL A 215 -3.66 -24.10 -10.25
C VAL A 215 -5.06 -24.66 -10.02
N THR A 216 -5.33 -25.79 -10.66
CA THR A 216 -6.57 -26.55 -10.54
C THR A 216 -6.45 -27.67 -9.50
N TYR A 217 -5.27 -28.32 -9.39
CA TYR A 217 -5.08 -29.42 -8.47
C TYR A 217 -4.95 -28.96 -7.01
N LYS A 218 -5.79 -29.52 -6.12
CA LYS A 218 -5.81 -29.20 -4.68
C LYS A 218 -4.44 -29.33 -3.99
N LYS A 219 -3.67 -30.39 -4.32
CA LYS A 219 -2.33 -30.63 -3.74
C LYS A 219 -1.33 -29.54 -4.11
N SER A 220 -1.28 -29.16 -5.38
CA SER A 220 -0.43 -28.06 -5.87
C SER A 220 -0.84 -26.74 -5.21
N LYS A 221 -2.15 -26.48 -5.07
CA LYS A 221 -2.65 -25.25 -4.43
C LYS A 221 -2.22 -25.19 -2.96
N PHE A 222 -2.33 -26.31 -2.23
CA PHE A 222 -1.89 -26.42 -0.84
C PHE A 222 -0.38 -26.20 -0.68
N SER A 223 0.45 -26.76 -1.58
CA SER A 223 1.89 -26.52 -1.59
C SER A 223 2.24 -25.05 -1.80
N ILE A 224 1.52 -24.35 -2.69
CA ILE A 224 1.68 -22.92 -2.90
C ILE A 224 1.39 -22.15 -1.60
N TYR A 225 0.27 -22.46 -0.93
CA TYR A 225 -0.08 -21.81 0.32
C TYR A 225 1.02 -21.97 1.37
N ILE A 226 1.57 -23.17 1.56
CA ILE A 226 2.64 -23.40 2.54
C ILE A 226 3.91 -22.61 2.17
N MET A 227 4.36 -22.67 0.91
CA MET A 227 5.56 -21.95 0.47
C MET A 227 5.42 -20.43 0.63
N CYS A 228 4.29 -19.87 0.20
CA CYS A 228 4.02 -18.44 0.37
C CYS A 228 3.87 -18.08 1.86
N LEU A 229 3.29 -18.94 2.69
CA LEU A 229 3.15 -18.69 4.13
C LEU A 229 4.52 -18.61 4.80
N LEU A 230 5.42 -19.55 4.51
CA LEU A 230 6.79 -19.54 5.02
C LEU A 230 7.56 -18.28 4.58
N LEU A 231 7.42 -17.88 3.31
CA LEU A 231 8.04 -16.65 2.81
C LEU A 231 7.45 -15.40 3.46
N THR A 232 6.13 -15.35 3.66
CA THR A 232 5.46 -14.22 4.31
C THR A 232 5.89 -14.10 5.77
N VAL A 233 5.93 -15.21 6.50
CA VAL A 233 6.48 -15.29 7.87
C VAL A 233 7.93 -14.80 7.91
N GLY A 234 8.79 -15.31 7.02
CA GLY A 234 10.18 -14.87 6.93
C GLY A 234 10.33 -13.37 6.62
N SER A 235 9.51 -12.85 5.69
CA SER A 235 9.52 -11.42 5.34
C SER A 235 9.11 -10.52 6.53
N ARG A 236 8.13 -10.96 7.33
CA ARG A 236 7.72 -10.27 8.56
C ARG A 236 8.83 -10.28 9.62
N PHE A 237 9.59 -11.36 9.75
CA PHE A 237 10.78 -11.36 10.61
C PHE A 237 11.85 -10.35 10.12
N LEU A 238 12.07 -10.25 8.82
CA LEU A 238 13.01 -9.28 8.25
C LEU A 238 12.57 -7.83 8.50
N THR A 239 11.27 -7.53 8.50
CA THR A 239 10.79 -6.17 8.83
C THR A 239 11.16 -5.71 10.24
N LYS A 240 11.36 -6.65 11.19
CA LYS A 240 11.86 -6.35 12.54
C LYS A 240 13.28 -5.80 12.53
N VAL A 241 14.12 -6.29 11.62
CA VAL A 241 15.54 -5.88 11.50
C VAL A 241 15.66 -4.45 10.93
N VAL A 242 14.60 -3.94 10.30
CA VAL A 242 14.56 -2.63 9.62
C VAL A 242 13.94 -1.54 10.52
N ASP A 243 13.63 -1.83 11.79
CA ASP A 243 13.10 -0.90 12.79
C ASP A 243 11.82 -0.15 12.33
N TYR A 244 10.92 -0.81 11.58
CA TYR A 244 9.64 -0.19 11.22
C TYR A 244 8.73 -0.04 12.43
N ASP A 245 8.06 1.10 12.53
CA ASP A 245 7.21 1.40 13.68
C ASP A 245 5.81 0.78 13.52
N PHE A 246 5.51 -0.20 14.37
CA PHE A 246 4.22 -0.85 14.46
C PHE A 246 3.10 0.08 14.93
N TRP A 247 3.46 1.12 15.69
CA TRP A 247 2.52 1.95 16.44
C TRP A 247 2.02 3.16 15.63
N ASN A 248 2.94 3.77 14.87
CA ASN A 248 2.70 4.99 14.09
C ASN A 248 1.99 4.76 12.74
N GLY A 249 1.54 3.53 12.44
CA GLY A 249 0.77 3.20 11.24
C GLY A 249 1.61 2.88 9.99
N GLU A 250 2.94 2.86 10.09
CA GLU A 250 3.85 2.54 8.98
C GLU A 250 3.65 1.11 8.46
N VAL A 251 3.42 0.15 9.36
CA VAL A 251 3.12 -1.25 9.00
C VAL A 251 1.79 -1.35 8.25
N THR A 252 0.77 -0.60 8.68
CA THR A 252 -0.52 -0.55 7.97
C THR A 252 -0.39 0.11 6.59
N PHE A 253 0.47 1.13 6.47
CA PHE A 253 0.82 1.74 5.18
C PHE A 253 1.59 0.77 4.27
N ALA A 254 2.53 -0.02 4.79
CA ALA A 254 3.20 -1.07 4.04
C ALA A 254 2.21 -2.13 3.53
N ASN A 255 1.29 -2.57 4.39
CA ASN A 255 0.20 -3.48 4.02
C ASN A 255 -0.68 -2.89 2.91
N LEU A 256 -0.97 -1.59 2.93
CA LEU A 256 -1.70 -0.90 1.86
C LEU A 256 -0.96 -0.95 0.52
N ILE A 257 0.36 -0.71 0.51
CA ILE A 257 1.20 -0.79 -0.69
C ILE A 257 1.18 -2.21 -1.25
N ILE A 258 1.37 -3.23 -0.40
CA ILE A 258 1.33 -4.64 -0.77
C ILE A 258 -0.03 -4.97 -1.41
N TYR A 259 -1.12 -4.63 -0.74
CA TYR A 259 -2.47 -4.92 -1.22
C TYR A 259 -2.79 -4.24 -2.55
N SER A 260 -2.47 -2.94 -2.69
CA SER A 260 -2.67 -2.18 -3.93
C SER A 260 -1.84 -2.75 -5.09
N THR A 261 -0.61 -3.18 -4.80
CA THR A 261 0.30 -3.83 -5.75
C THR A 261 -0.28 -5.15 -6.26
N VAL A 262 -0.83 -5.98 -5.37
CA VAL A 262 -1.44 -7.26 -5.73
C VAL A 262 -2.63 -7.05 -6.66
N LEU A 263 -3.50 -6.08 -6.34
CA LEU A 263 -4.67 -5.77 -7.14
C LEU A 263 -4.29 -5.23 -8.53
N ILE A 264 -3.28 -4.37 -8.65
CA ILE A 264 -2.86 -3.87 -9.96
C ILE A 264 -2.22 -4.96 -10.83
N ILE A 265 -1.46 -5.88 -10.22
CA ILE A 265 -0.85 -7.00 -10.94
C ILE A 265 -1.93 -7.96 -11.39
N ARG A 266 -2.93 -8.24 -10.56
CA ARG A 266 -4.12 -9.01 -10.98
C ARG A 266 -4.82 -8.32 -12.15
N TYR A 267 -5.07 -7.01 -12.05
CA TYR A 267 -5.73 -6.25 -13.11
C TYR A 267 -5.00 -6.32 -14.46
N THR A 268 -3.67 -6.42 -14.45
CA THR A 268 -2.83 -6.38 -15.65
C THR A 268 -2.34 -7.74 -16.12
N SER A 269 -2.38 -8.78 -15.29
CA SER A 269 -1.90 -10.11 -15.67
C SER A 269 -3.00 -10.98 -16.28
N PHE A 270 -4.25 -10.86 -15.80
CA PHE A 270 -5.35 -11.68 -16.31
C PHE A 270 -6.03 -11.02 -17.51
N ASN A 271 -6.47 -11.81 -18.49
CA ASN A 271 -7.12 -11.32 -19.72
C ASN A 271 -8.54 -10.76 -19.51
N ASN A 272 -8.99 -10.63 -18.26
CA ASN A 272 -10.30 -10.08 -17.91
C ASN A 272 -10.13 -8.69 -17.30
N ARG A 273 -10.41 -7.66 -18.11
CA ARG A 273 -10.38 -6.26 -17.66
C ARG A 273 -11.61 -5.95 -16.79
N GLU A 274 -11.43 -5.88 -15.48
CA GLU A 274 -12.48 -5.47 -14.54
C GLU A 274 -12.66 -3.94 -14.56
N ARG A 275 -13.80 -3.45 -15.07
CA ARG A 275 -14.03 -2.02 -15.37
C ARG A 275 -13.83 -1.07 -14.18
N PHE A 276 -14.15 -1.52 -12.98
CA PHE A 276 -14.13 -0.69 -11.77
C PHE A 276 -12.92 -0.94 -10.87
N LEU A 277 -12.13 -1.97 -11.13
CA LEU A 277 -10.96 -2.29 -10.30
C LEU A 277 -9.93 -1.14 -10.25
N PRO A 278 -9.63 -0.39 -11.33
CA PRO A 278 -8.74 0.78 -11.24
C PRO A 278 -9.27 1.89 -10.33
N LEU A 279 -10.59 2.09 -10.30
CA LEU A 279 -11.23 3.08 -9.42
C LEU A 279 -11.13 2.66 -7.96
N PHE A 280 -11.37 1.36 -7.70
CA PHE A 280 -11.23 0.79 -6.36
C PHE A 280 -9.78 0.88 -5.85
N ILE A 281 -8.78 0.54 -6.70
CA ILE A 281 -7.35 0.70 -6.37
C ILE A 281 -7.02 2.15 -6.02
N GLY A 282 -7.51 3.11 -6.82
CA GLY A 282 -7.32 4.53 -6.54
C GLY A 282 -7.94 4.97 -5.22
N LEU A 283 -9.16 4.49 -4.92
CA LEU A 283 -9.86 4.78 -3.66
C LEU A 283 -9.08 4.26 -2.45
N ILE A 284 -8.71 2.97 -2.41
CA ILE A 284 -7.95 2.42 -1.28
C ILE A 284 -6.59 3.08 -1.13
N MET A 285 -5.91 3.40 -2.24
CA MET A 285 -4.64 4.10 -2.19
C MET A 285 -4.83 5.46 -1.54
N GLY A 286 -5.89 6.20 -1.84
CA GLY A 286 -6.21 7.48 -1.18
C GLY A 286 -6.25 7.41 0.36
N GLY A 287 -6.53 6.24 0.93
CA GLY A 287 -6.49 6.00 2.37
C GLY A 287 -5.10 6.09 3.01
N TYR A 288 -4.01 6.24 2.24
CA TYR A 288 -2.65 6.37 2.79
C TYR A 288 -2.52 7.49 3.83
N THR A 289 -3.27 8.58 3.65
CA THR A 289 -3.32 9.73 4.58
C THR A 289 -3.82 9.35 5.96
N SER A 290 -4.62 8.29 6.09
CA SER A 290 -5.02 7.79 7.41
C SER A 290 -3.86 7.15 8.16
N PHE A 291 -2.81 6.68 7.47
CA PHE A 291 -1.74 5.86 8.05
C PHE A 291 -0.39 6.56 8.11
N SER A 292 -0.03 7.38 7.12
CA SER A 292 1.25 8.09 7.15
C SER A 292 1.25 9.29 6.20
N TRP A 293 1.27 10.48 6.80
CA TRP A 293 1.36 11.76 6.11
C TRP A 293 2.77 12.01 5.56
N THR A 294 3.80 11.63 6.32
CA THR A 294 5.21 11.76 5.91
C THR A 294 5.54 10.90 4.69
N ASN A 295 4.88 9.75 4.53
CA ASN A 295 5.07 8.85 3.41
C ASN A 295 4.14 9.10 2.20
N SER A 296 3.39 10.21 2.18
CA SER A 296 2.40 10.53 1.14
C SER A 296 2.99 10.54 -0.28
N TYR A 297 4.22 11.05 -0.44
CA TYR A 297 4.87 11.14 -1.75
C TYR A 297 5.20 9.77 -2.37
N HIS A 298 5.34 8.71 -1.56
CA HIS A 298 5.54 7.35 -2.06
C HIS A 298 4.38 6.84 -2.91
N VAL A 299 3.18 7.34 -2.63
CA VAL A 299 2.00 7.00 -3.40
C VAL A 299 2.09 7.56 -4.81
N LEU A 300 2.67 8.74 -5.02
CA LEU A 300 2.95 9.27 -6.37
C LEU A 300 3.95 8.40 -7.12
N PHE A 301 4.98 7.93 -6.42
CA PHE A 301 6.01 7.08 -7.03
C PHE A 301 5.40 5.75 -7.49
N LEU A 302 4.51 5.18 -6.67
CA LEU A 302 3.75 3.98 -6.99
C LEU A 302 2.78 4.22 -8.16
N LEU A 303 2.03 5.34 -8.16
CA LEU A 303 1.13 5.74 -9.25
C LEU A 303 1.88 5.84 -10.59
N TYR A 304 3.06 6.45 -10.58
CA TYR A 304 3.92 6.55 -11.75
C TYR A 304 4.28 5.16 -12.28
N ALA A 305 4.71 4.23 -11.42
CA ALA A 305 5.02 2.87 -11.84
C ALA A 305 3.79 2.10 -12.36
N PHE A 306 2.62 2.28 -11.74
CA PHE A 306 1.37 1.63 -12.13
C PHE A 306 0.94 2.03 -13.54
N LEU A 307 1.13 3.30 -13.91
CA LEU A 307 0.85 3.83 -15.24
C LEU A 307 1.46 2.95 -16.34
N PHE A 308 2.76 2.64 -16.22
CA PHE A 308 3.50 1.92 -17.26
C PHE A 308 3.13 0.44 -17.36
N ILE A 309 2.59 -0.16 -16.31
CA ILE A 309 2.17 -1.57 -16.34
C ILE A 309 0.78 -1.70 -16.93
N ILE A 310 -0.13 -0.78 -16.60
CA ILE A 310 -1.43 -0.69 -17.27
C ILE A 310 -1.21 -0.45 -18.76
N GLN A 311 -0.37 0.53 -19.12
CA GLN A 311 -0.05 0.84 -20.52
C GLN A 311 0.49 -0.38 -21.28
N LYS A 312 1.40 -1.15 -20.68
CA LYS A 312 1.99 -2.34 -21.32
C LYS A 312 0.93 -3.42 -21.62
N LYS A 313 -0.07 -3.57 -20.75
CA LYS A 313 -1.13 -4.58 -20.93
C LYS A 313 -2.22 -4.09 -21.88
N TYR A 314 -2.65 -2.84 -21.73
CA TYR A 314 -3.80 -2.28 -22.43
C TYR A 314 -3.34 -1.20 -23.39
N LYS A 315 -3.39 -1.51 -24.70
CA LYS A 315 -3.04 -0.55 -25.76
C LYS A 315 -4.06 0.58 -25.92
N ALA A 316 -5.33 0.29 -25.62
CA ALA A 316 -6.44 1.24 -25.74
C ALA A 316 -7.19 1.43 -24.41
N ASN A 317 -7.70 2.63 -24.20
CA ASN A 317 -8.43 3.08 -23.01
C ASN A 317 -7.62 3.04 -21.71
N PHE A 318 -6.29 2.91 -21.74
CA PHE A 318 -5.48 2.87 -20.52
C PHE A 318 -5.45 4.24 -19.83
N THR A 319 -5.60 5.34 -20.57
CA THR A 319 -5.69 6.70 -20.03
C THR A 319 -6.87 6.84 -19.06
N LYS A 320 -8.00 6.18 -19.35
CA LYS A 320 -9.19 6.18 -18.49
C LYS A 320 -8.94 5.47 -17.18
N ASP A 321 -8.17 4.39 -17.21
CA ASP A 321 -7.84 3.63 -16.01
C ASP A 321 -6.85 4.38 -15.14
N ILE A 322 -5.86 5.05 -15.74
CA ILE A 322 -4.92 5.92 -15.02
C ILE A 322 -5.67 7.04 -14.31
N LEU A 323 -6.61 7.70 -14.98
CA LEU A 323 -7.43 8.76 -14.36
C LEU A 323 -8.18 8.27 -13.13
N LYS A 324 -8.87 7.12 -13.24
CA LYS A 324 -9.61 6.51 -12.12
C LYS A 324 -8.70 6.15 -10.94
N LEU A 325 -7.48 5.69 -11.25
CA LEU A 325 -6.51 5.28 -10.25
C LEU A 325 -5.90 6.50 -9.54
N ALA A 326 -5.61 7.57 -10.29
CA ALA A 326 -4.84 8.71 -9.79
C ALA A 326 -5.67 9.79 -9.08
N ILE A 327 -6.97 9.92 -9.38
CA ILE A 327 -7.77 11.08 -8.92
C ILE A 327 -7.86 11.18 -7.40
N PHE A 328 -8.16 10.09 -6.68
CA PHE A 328 -8.31 10.12 -5.21
C PHE A 328 -6.98 10.35 -4.50
N PRO A 329 -5.89 9.61 -4.81
CA PRO A 329 -4.63 9.85 -4.13
C PRO A 329 -4.08 11.26 -4.38
N ILE A 330 -4.16 11.79 -5.61
CA ILE A 330 -3.65 13.14 -5.92
C ILE A 330 -4.48 14.21 -5.21
N THR A 331 -5.80 14.05 -5.15
CA THR A 331 -6.68 14.95 -4.37
C THR A 331 -6.23 15.02 -2.93
N ASN A 332 -5.96 13.86 -2.32
CA ASN A 332 -5.50 13.80 -0.93
C ASN A 332 -4.10 14.41 -0.74
N ILE A 333 -3.22 14.33 -1.74
CA ILE A 333 -1.90 15.01 -1.71
C ILE A 333 -2.06 16.53 -1.80
N ALA A 334 -2.97 17.04 -2.63
CA ALA A 334 -3.24 18.47 -2.67
C ALA A 334 -3.70 18.95 -1.28
N PHE A 335 -4.69 18.28 -0.69
CA PHE A 335 -5.16 18.62 0.66
C PHE A 335 -4.06 18.50 1.72
N TYR A 336 -3.24 17.45 1.68
CA TYR A 336 -2.06 17.31 2.55
C TYR A 336 -1.17 18.56 2.50
N ASN A 337 -0.88 19.05 1.29
CA ASN A 337 -0.03 20.23 1.11
C ASN A 337 -0.70 21.51 1.59
N LEU A 338 -2.02 21.62 1.43
CA LEU A 338 -2.79 22.76 1.96
C LEU A 338 -2.72 22.82 3.50
N VAL A 339 -3.00 21.69 4.17
CA VAL A 339 -2.97 21.58 5.63
C VAL A 339 -1.55 21.73 6.18
N SER A 340 -0.54 21.30 5.41
CA SER A 340 0.87 21.44 5.80
C SER A 340 1.47 22.83 5.50
N GLU A 341 0.65 23.79 5.06
CA GLU A 341 1.05 25.15 4.65
C GLU A 341 2.07 25.19 3.50
N LEU A 342 2.13 24.11 2.71
CA LEU A 342 2.96 23.97 1.52
C LEU A 342 2.21 24.52 0.30
N TYR A 343 1.94 25.83 0.30
CA TYR A 343 1.05 26.49 -0.67
C TYR A 343 1.50 26.34 -2.13
N LEU A 344 2.81 26.36 -2.40
CA LEU A 344 3.34 26.18 -3.75
C LEU A 344 3.08 24.75 -4.26
N GLN A 345 3.32 23.75 -3.42
CA GLN A 345 3.03 22.35 -3.73
C GLN A 345 1.52 22.15 -3.91
N PHE A 346 0.69 22.75 -3.04
CA PHE A 346 -0.76 22.74 -3.19
C PHE A 346 -1.21 23.28 -4.54
N ALA A 347 -0.70 24.45 -4.96
CA ALA A 347 -1.02 25.03 -6.26
C ALA A 347 -0.65 24.10 -7.43
N ILE A 348 0.52 23.46 -7.38
CA ILE A 348 0.97 22.50 -8.41
C ILE A 348 0.02 21.29 -8.47
N PHE A 349 -0.30 20.67 -7.32
CA PHE A 349 -1.17 19.49 -7.30
C PHE A 349 -2.63 19.84 -7.66
N MET A 350 -3.11 21.03 -7.31
CA MET A 350 -4.43 21.52 -7.75
C MET A 350 -4.48 21.75 -9.25
N ALA A 351 -3.44 22.36 -9.84
CA ALA A 351 -3.33 22.48 -11.29
C ALA A 351 -3.32 21.10 -11.97
N PHE A 352 -2.66 20.12 -11.37
CA PHE A 352 -2.66 18.75 -11.87
C PHE A 352 -4.03 18.08 -11.77
N ILE A 353 -4.78 18.27 -10.67
CA ILE A 353 -6.16 17.77 -10.53
C ILE A 353 -7.07 18.40 -11.58
N ILE A 354 -7.00 19.72 -11.77
CA ILE A 354 -7.76 20.44 -12.79
C ILE A 354 -7.42 19.88 -14.18
N PHE A 355 -6.14 19.67 -14.47
CA PHE A 355 -5.69 19.03 -15.71
C PHE A 355 -6.30 17.63 -15.89
N LEU A 356 -6.32 16.78 -14.86
CA LEU A 356 -6.92 15.45 -14.93
C LEU A 356 -8.45 15.51 -15.15
N ILE A 357 -9.14 16.47 -14.54
CA ILE A 357 -10.59 16.68 -14.75
C ILE A 357 -10.86 17.15 -16.19
N ILE A 358 -10.07 18.09 -16.70
CA ILE A 358 -10.15 18.54 -18.09
C ILE A 358 -9.89 17.36 -19.04
N LEU A 359 -8.86 16.57 -18.78
CA LEU A 359 -8.54 15.37 -19.55
C LEU A 359 -9.73 14.39 -19.56
N ALA A 360 -10.33 14.12 -18.39
CA ALA A 360 -11.50 13.26 -18.27
C ALA A 360 -12.70 13.79 -19.09
N SER A 361 -12.92 15.12 -19.09
CA SER A 361 -13.96 15.78 -19.88
C SER A 361 -13.69 15.72 -21.39
N ILE A 362 -12.44 15.89 -21.82
CA ILE A 362 -12.05 15.75 -23.23
C ILE A 362 -12.27 14.30 -23.70
N MET A 363 -11.88 13.32 -22.86
CA MET A 363 -12.05 11.90 -23.14
C MET A 363 -13.51 11.48 -23.29
N SER A 364 -14.45 12.14 -22.59
CA SER A 364 -15.88 11.84 -22.73
C SER A 364 -16.49 12.41 -24.02
N LYS A 365 -15.90 13.48 -24.58
CA LYS A 365 -16.43 14.19 -25.76
C LYS A 365 -15.71 13.86 -27.09
N LYS A 366 -14.40 13.58 -27.07
CA LYS A 366 -13.56 13.43 -28.28
C LYS A 366 -12.55 12.27 -28.14
N TYR A 367 -13.03 11.04 -28.31
CA TYR A 367 -12.19 9.84 -28.23
C TYR A 367 -11.00 9.83 -29.21
N SER A 368 -11.10 10.54 -30.35
CA SER A 368 -10.03 10.61 -31.35
C SER A 368 -8.74 11.26 -30.83
N VAL A 369 -8.83 12.27 -29.97
CA VAL A 369 -7.66 12.94 -29.36
C VAL A 369 -6.99 12.02 -28.35
N THR A 370 -7.80 11.35 -27.53
CA THR A 370 -7.33 10.34 -26.58
C THR A 370 -6.61 9.20 -27.28
N HIS A 371 -7.19 8.69 -28.36
CA HIS A 371 -6.58 7.62 -29.15
C HIS A 371 -5.22 8.04 -29.73
N LYS A 372 -5.08 9.28 -30.23
CA LYS A 372 -3.79 9.80 -30.70
C LYS A 372 -2.74 9.87 -29.59
N PHE A 373 -3.13 10.30 -28.38
CA PHE A 373 -2.24 10.31 -27.22
C PHE A 373 -1.82 8.88 -26.81
N GLU A 374 -2.77 7.95 -26.77
CA GLU A 374 -2.50 6.55 -26.44
C GLU A 374 -1.53 5.90 -27.44
N LEU A 375 -1.72 6.17 -28.73
CA LEU A 375 -0.79 5.76 -29.79
C LEU A 375 0.61 6.38 -29.61
N PHE A 376 0.70 7.69 -29.34
CA PHE A 376 1.98 8.36 -29.10
C PHE A 376 2.75 7.72 -27.93
N VAL A 377 2.05 7.49 -26.82
CA VAL A 377 2.62 6.88 -25.61
C VAL A 377 3.04 5.42 -25.86
N GLU A 378 2.29 4.67 -26.67
CA GLU A 378 2.66 3.31 -27.09
C GLU A 378 3.93 3.32 -27.96
N GLU A 379 3.94 4.11 -29.04
CA GLU A 379 5.03 4.19 -30.02
C GLU A 379 6.33 4.69 -29.38
N LYS A 380 6.25 5.74 -28.56
CA LYS A 380 7.39 6.38 -27.90
C LYS A 380 7.61 5.89 -26.46
N SER A 381 7.12 4.70 -26.12
CA SER A 381 7.14 4.15 -24.75
C SER A 381 8.50 4.19 -24.04
N LEU A 382 9.62 4.00 -24.74
CA LEU A 382 10.96 4.08 -24.13
C LEU A 382 11.28 5.51 -23.66
N PHE A 383 10.99 6.50 -24.51
CA PHE A 383 11.12 7.91 -24.18
C PHE A 383 10.20 8.27 -23.00
N THR A 384 8.94 7.85 -23.05
CA THR A 384 7.97 8.14 -21.98
C THR A 384 8.36 7.56 -20.62
N ILE A 385 8.91 6.33 -20.58
CA ILE A 385 9.37 5.70 -19.33
C ILE A 385 10.61 6.41 -18.77
N LEU A 386 11.57 6.75 -19.64
CA LEU A 386 12.86 7.33 -19.23
C LEU A 386 12.82 8.84 -19.02
N PHE A 387 11.76 9.52 -19.46
CA PHE A 387 11.66 10.98 -19.36
C PHE A 387 11.85 11.48 -17.91
N VAL A 388 11.05 10.99 -16.96
CA VAL A 388 11.15 11.41 -15.55
C VAL A 388 12.47 10.98 -14.91
N PRO A 389 12.93 9.71 -15.02
CA PRO A 389 14.23 9.29 -14.50
C PRO A 389 15.40 10.14 -14.99
N VAL A 390 15.44 10.45 -16.30
CA VAL A 390 16.53 11.25 -16.89
C VAL A 390 16.50 12.67 -16.34
N TRP A 391 15.34 13.31 -16.29
CA TRP A 391 15.20 14.66 -15.73
C TRP A 391 15.56 14.71 -14.24
N PHE A 392 15.13 13.72 -13.45
CA PHE A 392 15.48 13.66 -12.05
C PHE A 392 16.99 13.47 -11.86
N LEU A 393 17.61 12.58 -12.63
CA LEU A 393 19.06 12.38 -12.61
C LEU A 393 19.83 13.64 -13.00
N THR A 394 19.44 14.34 -14.07
CA THR A 394 20.14 15.55 -14.52
C THR A 394 20.04 16.67 -13.50
N PHE A 395 18.85 16.94 -12.96
CA PHE A 395 18.67 17.93 -11.91
C PHE A 395 19.42 17.56 -10.62
N SER A 396 19.41 16.28 -10.25
CA SER A 396 20.14 15.78 -9.08
C SER A 396 21.64 16.05 -9.22
N ILE A 397 22.23 15.71 -10.35
CA ILE A 397 23.65 15.91 -10.62
C ILE A 397 23.98 17.42 -10.62
N ALA A 398 23.17 18.24 -11.28
CA ALA A 398 23.38 19.69 -11.32
C ALA A 398 23.36 20.33 -9.92
N LEU A 399 22.42 19.92 -9.05
CA LEU A 399 22.34 20.42 -7.67
C LEU A 399 23.48 19.90 -6.79
N ILE A 400 23.86 18.63 -6.94
CA ILE A 400 25.01 18.07 -6.20
C ILE A 400 26.29 18.81 -6.56
N LEU A 401 26.52 19.07 -7.86
CA LEU A 401 27.67 19.87 -8.32
C LEU A 401 27.61 21.31 -7.80
N SER A 402 26.42 21.92 -7.73
CA SER A 402 26.24 23.29 -7.24
C SER A 402 26.49 23.44 -5.74
N ILE A 403 26.20 22.42 -4.93
CA ILE A 403 26.27 22.50 -3.46
C ILE A 403 27.67 22.11 -2.94
N ASN A 404 28.54 21.59 -3.81
CA ASN A 404 29.90 21.15 -3.49
C ASN A 404 29.99 20.22 -2.26
N LYS A 405 28.88 19.53 -1.93
CA LYS A 405 28.87 18.44 -0.96
C LYS A 405 29.18 17.17 -1.73
N GLY A 406 30.22 16.45 -1.32
CA GLY A 406 30.61 15.19 -1.93
C GLY A 406 29.43 14.21 -2.02
N PHE A 407 29.52 13.24 -2.93
CA PHE A 407 28.52 12.17 -3.08
C PHE A 407 28.30 11.36 -1.79
N MET A 408 29.21 11.47 -0.81
CA MET A 408 29.43 10.49 0.24
C MET A 408 29.57 11.14 1.62
N ASN A 409 28.47 11.65 2.20
CA ASN A 409 28.37 11.73 3.66
C ASN A 409 27.80 10.41 4.18
N GLN A 410 28.19 9.96 5.37
CA GLN A 410 27.73 8.67 5.94
C GLN A 410 26.20 8.59 6.05
N GLU A 411 25.55 9.71 6.39
CA GLU A 411 24.09 9.83 6.44
C GLU A 411 23.41 9.64 5.06
N ASP A 412 24.11 9.97 3.96
CA ASP A 412 23.59 9.80 2.60
C ASP A 412 23.59 8.32 2.14
N ASN A 413 24.39 7.46 2.77
CA ASN A 413 24.43 6.03 2.44
C ASN A 413 23.26 5.24 3.03
N ASP A 414 22.75 5.66 4.18
CA ASP A 414 21.55 5.09 4.80
C ASP A 414 20.29 5.31 3.94
N LEU A 415 20.32 6.29 3.04
CA LEU A 415 19.25 6.59 2.09
C LEU A 415 19.13 5.57 0.95
N ASN A 416 20.15 4.74 0.72
CA ASN A 416 20.04 3.65 -0.23
C ASN A 416 19.39 2.44 0.45
N PHE A 417 18.23 1.99 -0.07
CA PHE A 417 17.55 0.81 0.48
C PHE A 417 18.44 -0.45 0.44
N LEU A 418 19.38 -0.54 -0.52
CA LEU A 418 20.35 -1.63 -0.59
C LEU A 418 21.32 -1.60 0.59
N TYR A 419 21.64 -0.42 1.12
CA TYR A 419 22.46 -0.28 2.33
C TYR A 419 21.74 -0.86 3.54
N VAL A 420 20.44 -0.59 3.68
CA VAL A 420 19.58 -1.18 4.73
C VAL A 420 19.56 -2.70 4.62
N TRP A 421 19.50 -3.25 3.42
CA TRP A 421 19.48 -4.69 3.17
C TRP A 421 20.83 -5.38 3.40
N THR A 422 21.94 -4.70 3.15
CA THR A 422 23.28 -5.20 3.45
C THR A 422 23.66 -4.98 4.93
N SER A 423 22.72 -4.62 5.80
CA SER A 423 22.96 -4.40 7.24
C SER A 423 23.46 -5.63 7.98
N PHE A 424 23.24 -6.83 7.47
CA PHE A 424 23.86 -8.06 8.00
C PHE A 424 25.39 -8.08 7.85
N ILE A 425 25.98 -7.23 6.99
CA ILE A 425 27.42 -7.06 6.83
C ILE A 425 27.92 -6.09 7.91
N ILE A 426 28.50 -6.64 8.98
CA ILE A 426 28.96 -5.87 10.16
C ILE A 426 30.08 -4.87 9.79
N ASN A 427 30.96 -5.21 8.84
CA ASN A 427 32.06 -4.34 8.44
C ASN A 427 31.57 -3.20 7.53
N PHE A 428 31.61 -1.97 8.05
CA PHE A 428 31.19 -0.75 7.36
C PHE A 428 31.81 -0.59 5.97
N LYS A 429 33.13 -0.76 5.82
CA LYS A 429 33.80 -0.54 4.52
C LYS A 429 33.34 -1.55 3.48
N ILE A 430 33.14 -2.80 3.88
CA ILE A 430 32.66 -3.87 2.99
C ILE A 430 31.20 -3.64 2.63
N ARG A 431 30.34 -3.32 3.61
CA ARG A 431 28.93 -2.98 3.39
C ARG A 431 28.76 -1.81 2.43
N TYR A 432 29.61 -0.80 2.56
CA TYR A 432 29.61 0.37 1.70
C TYR A 432 29.91 -0.01 0.23
N TRP A 433 31.06 -0.65 -0.04
CA TRP A 433 31.44 -1.01 -1.41
C TRP A 433 30.48 -2.02 -2.05
N THR A 434 30.01 -3.01 -1.29
CA THR A 434 29.00 -3.96 -1.79
C THR A 434 27.70 -3.26 -2.18
N THR A 435 27.24 -2.30 -1.38
CA THR A 435 26.05 -1.50 -1.67
C THR A 435 26.22 -0.65 -2.92
N VAL A 436 27.38 -0.03 -3.13
CA VAL A 436 27.69 0.77 -4.33
C VAL A 436 27.71 -0.10 -5.59
N VAL A 437 28.36 -1.27 -5.53
CA VAL A 437 28.38 -2.20 -6.67
C VAL A 437 26.97 -2.69 -7.00
N LEU A 438 26.19 -3.08 -5.99
CA LEU A 438 24.80 -3.49 -6.18
C LEU A 438 23.93 -2.37 -6.73
N SER A 439 24.13 -1.12 -6.29
CA SER A 439 23.34 0.02 -6.78
C SER A 439 23.65 0.33 -8.25
N LEU A 440 24.91 0.29 -8.66
CA LEU A 440 25.32 0.46 -10.07
C LEU A 440 24.79 -0.68 -10.95
N LEU A 441 24.92 -1.94 -10.50
CA LEU A 441 24.41 -3.10 -11.23
C LEU A 441 22.89 -3.04 -11.41
N THR A 442 22.16 -2.62 -10.38
CA THR A 442 20.71 -2.47 -10.46
C THR A 442 20.29 -1.30 -11.36
N ILE A 443 21.05 -0.19 -11.41
CA ILE A 443 20.78 0.92 -12.34
C ILE A 443 20.97 0.43 -13.78
N ILE A 444 22.12 -0.18 -14.08
CA ILE A 444 22.42 -0.74 -15.41
C ILE A 444 21.36 -1.76 -15.79
N GLY A 445 21.06 -2.70 -14.90
CA GLY A 445 20.01 -3.71 -15.10
C GLY A 445 18.64 -3.10 -15.35
N SER A 446 18.29 -2.02 -14.66
CA SER A 446 17.01 -1.31 -14.85
C SER A 446 16.93 -0.65 -16.23
N VAL A 447 17.98 0.03 -16.67
CA VAL A 447 18.03 0.66 -18.01
C VAL A 447 17.94 -0.41 -19.09
N VAL A 448 18.76 -1.45 -18.99
CA VAL A 448 18.75 -2.60 -19.91
C VAL A 448 17.36 -3.22 -19.97
N TRP A 449 16.74 -3.45 -18.81
CA TRP A 449 15.40 -3.99 -18.74
C TRP A 449 14.36 -3.10 -19.43
N VAL A 450 14.39 -1.78 -19.24
CA VAL A 450 13.47 -0.84 -19.91
C VAL A 450 13.61 -0.90 -21.44
N VAL A 451 14.81 -1.18 -21.97
CA VAL A 451 15.03 -1.36 -23.41
C VAL A 451 14.44 -2.69 -23.90
N PHE A 452 14.71 -3.79 -23.20
CA PHE A 452 14.29 -5.13 -23.64
C PHE A 452 12.84 -5.49 -23.29
N ARG A 453 12.22 -4.85 -22.29
CA ARG A 453 10.88 -5.19 -21.79
C ARG A 453 9.79 -5.14 -22.84
N LYS A 454 9.95 -4.37 -23.93
CA LYS A 454 8.98 -4.31 -25.04
C LYS A 454 8.84 -5.65 -25.77
N LYS A 455 9.88 -6.49 -25.76
CA LYS A 455 9.91 -7.79 -26.44
C LYS A 455 9.30 -8.94 -25.61
N ILE A 456 9.03 -8.71 -24.31
CA ILE A 456 8.63 -9.76 -23.37
C ILE A 456 7.12 -9.65 -23.09
N LYS A 457 6.39 -10.76 -23.27
CA LYS A 457 4.95 -10.83 -22.97
C LYS A 457 4.68 -10.54 -21.48
N SER A 458 3.67 -9.72 -21.19
CA SER A 458 3.28 -9.41 -19.80
C SER A 458 2.80 -10.67 -19.06
N ASN A 459 3.32 -10.85 -17.85
CA ASN A 459 2.92 -11.88 -16.89
C ASN A 459 3.15 -11.32 -15.46
N ILE A 460 2.61 -11.98 -14.43
CA ILE A 460 2.68 -11.61 -13.01
C ILE A 460 4.12 -11.22 -12.62
N LEU A 461 5.09 -12.12 -12.84
CA LEU A 461 6.49 -11.91 -12.46
C LEU A 461 7.13 -10.75 -13.24
N ILE A 462 6.82 -10.63 -14.52
CA ILE A 462 7.35 -9.56 -15.39
C ILE A 462 6.77 -8.21 -14.99
N ASN A 463 5.49 -8.14 -14.62
CA ASN A 463 4.84 -6.92 -14.14
C ASN A 463 5.43 -6.49 -12.79
N LEU A 464 5.79 -7.43 -11.92
CA LEU A 464 6.50 -7.15 -10.67
C LEU A 464 7.92 -6.65 -10.88
N ILE A 465 8.68 -7.27 -11.79
CA ILE A 465 10.01 -6.78 -12.18
C ILE A 465 9.89 -5.38 -12.80
N ASP A 466 8.89 -5.15 -13.67
CA ASP A 466 8.60 -3.82 -14.24
C ASP A 466 8.35 -2.79 -13.11
N LEU A 467 7.52 -3.10 -12.10
CA LEU A 467 7.30 -2.20 -10.94
C LEU A 467 8.60 -1.87 -10.23
N LEU A 468 9.36 -2.90 -9.86
CA LEU A 468 10.55 -2.78 -9.03
C LEU A 468 11.62 -1.95 -9.73
N LEU A 469 11.93 -2.28 -11.00
CA LEU A 469 13.00 -1.62 -11.74
C LEU A 469 12.62 -0.20 -12.16
N ILE A 470 11.35 0.06 -12.51
CA ILE A 470 10.90 1.43 -12.82
C ILE A 470 10.91 2.29 -11.55
N CYS A 471 10.40 1.77 -10.43
CA CYS A 471 10.45 2.49 -9.15
C CYS A 471 11.90 2.80 -8.75
N TYR A 472 12.78 1.80 -8.84
CA TYR A 472 14.20 1.97 -8.50
C TYR A 472 14.87 3.03 -9.37
N LEU A 473 14.78 2.89 -10.70
CA LEU A 473 15.37 3.80 -11.66
C LEU A 473 14.90 5.24 -11.44
N THR A 474 13.60 5.42 -11.14
CA THR A 474 12.99 6.75 -11.08
C THR A 474 13.17 7.42 -9.73
N PHE A 475 13.07 6.69 -8.61
CA PHE A 475 12.91 7.32 -7.29
C PHE A 475 13.85 6.80 -6.19
N TYR A 476 14.31 5.53 -6.27
CA TYR A 476 15.11 4.91 -5.20
C TYR A 476 16.60 4.74 -5.55
N ASN A 477 17.01 5.27 -6.69
CA ASN A 477 18.39 5.47 -7.07
C ASN A 477 19.07 6.46 -6.09
N PRO A 478 20.28 6.17 -5.56
CA PRO A 478 20.98 7.04 -4.61
C PRO A 478 21.12 8.52 -5.03
N VAL A 479 21.34 8.76 -6.32
CA VAL A 479 21.48 10.12 -6.89
C VAL A 479 20.16 10.88 -6.81
N VAL A 480 19.05 10.22 -7.16
CA VAL A 480 17.71 10.83 -7.10
C VAL A 480 17.25 10.99 -5.66
N VAL A 481 17.54 10.02 -4.79
CA VAL A 481 17.15 10.11 -3.37
C VAL A 481 17.82 11.32 -2.70
N LYS A 482 19.06 11.66 -3.09
CA LYS A 482 19.74 12.87 -2.61
C LYS A 482 19.09 14.18 -3.08
N LEU A 483 18.54 14.20 -4.29
CA LEU A 483 17.72 15.33 -4.74
C LEU A 483 16.42 15.42 -3.93
N LEU A 484 15.74 14.28 -3.76
CA LEU A 484 14.49 14.21 -3.02
C LEU A 484 14.69 14.60 -1.55
N SER A 485 15.79 14.22 -0.91
CA SER A 485 16.10 14.60 0.47
C SER A 485 16.37 16.10 0.62
N LEU A 486 16.90 16.75 -0.42
CA LEU A 486 17.11 18.19 -0.41
C LEU A 486 15.81 18.97 -0.57
N ILE A 487 14.94 18.54 -1.48
CA ILE A 487 13.64 19.19 -1.73
C ILE A 487 12.65 18.86 -0.59
N TYR A 488 12.77 17.67 -0.01
CA TYR A 488 11.90 17.15 1.04
C TYR A 488 12.74 16.55 2.19
N PRO A 489 13.29 17.35 3.10
CA PRO A 489 14.15 16.86 4.18
C PRO A 489 13.46 15.85 5.11
N LYS A 490 12.13 15.91 5.28
CA LYS A 490 11.35 14.91 6.04
C LYS A 490 11.14 13.58 5.30
N VAL A 491 11.43 13.53 4.00
CA VAL A 491 11.38 12.32 3.17
C VAL A 491 12.63 11.46 3.38
N THR A 492 13.67 11.94 4.09
CA THR A 492 14.85 11.15 4.51
C THR A 492 14.53 9.96 5.42
N ALA A 493 13.35 9.91 6.05
CA ALA A 493 12.85 8.72 6.75
C ALA A 493 12.54 7.52 5.81
N LEU A 494 12.76 7.71 4.51
CA LEU A 494 12.66 6.72 3.43
C LEU A 494 13.60 5.52 3.59
N ARG A 495 13.32 4.65 4.53
CA ARG A 495 13.93 3.31 4.62
C ARG A 495 13.42 2.38 3.52
N GLY A 496 13.30 2.84 2.27
CA GLY A 496 12.95 2.01 1.10
C GLY A 496 11.64 1.23 1.21
N ILE A 497 10.65 1.72 1.97
CA ILE A 497 9.46 0.95 2.35
C ILE A 497 8.69 0.39 1.16
N VAL A 498 8.53 1.17 0.08
CA VAL A 498 7.88 0.70 -1.16
C VAL A 498 8.70 -0.40 -1.82
N MET A 499 10.02 -0.24 -1.91
CA MET A 499 10.90 -1.25 -2.52
C MET A 499 10.85 -2.56 -1.74
N ILE A 500 10.80 -2.50 -0.41
CA ILE A 500 10.63 -3.65 0.48
C ILE A 500 9.27 -4.33 0.26
N CYS A 501 8.19 -3.55 0.16
CA CYS A 501 6.87 -4.08 -0.15
C CYS A 501 6.85 -4.77 -1.51
N LEU A 502 7.40 -4.13 -2.56
CA LEU A 502 7.47 -4.69 -3.91
C LEU A 502 8.30 -5.98 -3.94
N PHE A 503 9.43 -6.02 -3.24
CA PHE A 503 10.26 -7.22 -3.12
C PHE A 503 9.54 -8.34 -2.38
N THR A 504 8.78 -8.03 -1.33
CA THR A 504 7.96 -9.00 -0.58
C THR A 504 6.89 -9.63 -1.47
N VAL A 505 6.23 -8.83 -2.32
CA VAL A 505 5.26 -9.35 -3.30
C VAL A 505 5.99 -10.19 -4.37
N LEU A 506 7.17 -9.76 -4.83
CA LEU A 506 7.98 -10.53 -5.79
C LEU A 506 8.35 -11.91 -5.24
N MET A 507 8.86 -11.97 -3.99
CA MET A 507 9.22 -13.22 -3.33
C MET A 507 8.00 -14.16 -3.22
N ASN A 508 6.85 -13.64 -2.80
CA ASN A 508 5.62 -14.44 -2.71
C ASN A 508 5.07 -14.87 -4.08
N SER A 509 5.25 -14.07 -5.13
CA SER A 509 4.79 -14.40 -6.49
C SER A 509 5.65 -15.46 -7.19
N THR A 510 6.92 -15.57 -6.81
CA THR A 510 7.90 -16.48 -7.44
C THR A 510 7.49 -17.95 -7.32
N PRO A 511 7.20 -18.52 -6.14
CA PRO A 511 6.76 -19.91 -6.03
C PRO A 511 5.42 -20.14 -6.73
N ILE A 512 4.49 -19.17 -6.67
CA ILE A 512 3.20 -19.25 -7.37
C ILE A 512 3.43 -19.40 -8.88
N TYR A 513 4.30 -18.56 -9.45
CA TYR A 513 4.64 -18.60 -10.86
C TYR A 513 5.30 -19.92 -11.28
N ILE A 514 6.25 -20.42 -10.47
CA ILE A 514 6.94 -21.69 -10.73
C ILE A 514 5.93 -22.85 -10.75
N VAL A 515 5.07 -22.95 -9.74
CA VAL A 515 4.08 -24.04 -9.65
C VAL A 515 3.03 -23.94 -10.76
N ASN A 516 2.51 -22.73 -11.05
CA ASN A 516 1.59 -22.50 -12.17
C ASN A 516 2.20 -23.00 -13.49
N LYS A 517 3.48 -22.69 -13.75
CA LYS A 517 4.18 -23.10 -14.98
C LYS A 517 4.42 -24.61 -15.05
N ILE A 518 4.75 -25.26 -13.93
CA ILE A 518 4.90 -26.72 -13.87
C ILE A 518 3.57 -27.40 -14.18
N GLU A 519 2.46 -26.90 -13.64
CA GLU A 519 1.13 -27.45 -13.90
C GLU A 519 0.66 -27.22 -15.33
N GLU A 520 0.92 -26.04 -15.90
CA GLU A 520 0.63 -25.76 -17.31
C GLU A 520 1.38 -26.73 -18.24
N LEU A 521 2.63 -27.07 -17.92
CA LEU A 521 3.43 -28.05 -18.67
C LEU A 521 2.89 -29.48 -18.51
N LYS A 522 2.38 -29.85 -17.34
CA LYS A 522 1.74 -31.17 -17.12
C LYS A 522 0.43 -31.27 -17.91
N ASN A 523 -0.45 -30.27 -17.78
CA ASN A 523 -1.73 -30.26 -18.47
C ASN A 523 -1.59 -30.23 -20.01
N LYS A 524 -0.52 -29.63 -20.55
CA LYS A 524 -0.19 -29.70 -21.99
C LYS A 524 0.29 -31.09 -22.45
N LYS A 525 0.90 -31.88 -21.56
CA LYS A 525 1.29 -33.26 -21.87
C LYS A 525 0.07 -34.19 -21.88
N ASP A 526 -0.92 -33.91 -21.04
CA ASP A 526 -2.14 -34.71 -20.91
C ASP A 526 -3.25 -34.26 -21.89
N SER A 527 -3.06 -33.17 -22.64
CA SER A 527 -4.05 -32.69 -23.60
C SER A 527 -4.04 -33.49 -24.89
N ILE A 528 -5.18 -34.10 -25.24
CA ILE A 528 -5.41 -34.76 -26.52
C ILE A 528 -5.29 -33.71 -27.64
N ILE A 529 -4.27 -33.83 -28.49
CA ILE A 529 -4.13 -32.99 -29.69
C ILE A 529 -5.16 -33.46 -30.71
N VAL A 530 -6.32 -32.79 -30.78
CA VAL A 530 -7.29 -33.01 -31.85
C VAL A 530 -6.76 -32.35 -33.12
N ILE A 531 -6.05 -33.13 -33.95
CA ILE A 531 -5.64 -32.71 -35.29
C ILE A 531 -6.89 -32.72 -36.18
N LYS A 532 -7.52 -31.55 -36.36
CA LYS A 532 -8.52 -31.38 -37.42
C LYS A 532 -7.81 -31.41 -38.77
N LYS A 533 -7.82 -32.57 -39.45
CA LYS A 533 -7.51 -32.66 -40.89
C LYS A 533 -8.58 -31.87 -41.65
N TYR A 534 -8.24 -30.67 -42.11
CA TYR A 534 -9.03 -30.00 -43.14
C TYR A 534 -8.69 -30.66 -44.48
N SER A 535 -9.54 -31.56 -44.98
CA SER A 535 -9.51 -31.95 -46.40
C SER A 535 -10.14 -30.83 -47.22
N ARG A 536 -9.34 -29.90 -47.73
CA ARG A 536 -9.76 -29.07 -48.86
C ARG A 536 -9.65 -29.91 -50.13
N ILE A 537 -10.68 -30.67 -50.41
CA ILE A 537 -11.00 -31.08 -51.78
C ILE A 537 -12.24 -30.27 -52.14
N THR A 538 -12.02 -29.22 -52.94
CA THR A 538 -13.07 -28.50 -53.65
C THR A 538 -13.13 -29.08 -55.05
N PHE A 539 -14.28 -29.65 -55.42
CA PHE A 539 -14.63 -29.95 -56.81
C PHE A 539 -15.13 -28.69 -57.50
#